data_AF-A0A7J3CUC8-F1
#
_entry.id   AF-A0A7J3CUC8-F1
#
_cell.length_a   1.000
_cell.length_b   1.000
_cell.length_c   1.000
_cell.angle_alpha   90.00
_cell.angle_beta   90.00
_cell.angle_gamma   90.00
#
_symmetry.space_group_name_H-M   'P 1'
#
loop_
_entity.id
_entity.type
_entity.pdbx_description
1 polymer ?
#
loop_
_entity_poly.entity_id
_entity_poly.type
_entity_poly.pdbx_seq_one_letter_code
_entity_poly.pdbx_strand_id
1 'polypeptide(L)'
;MMLQALKKLCLRIIQKNGLDEKEFRKLNRSHQDFLEKKQNRYFLKPEYRKLLKVVLTGGAFDIIHPGHIYTLKEAKKKGDLLVVVVATDQTILKTKKRKPIYNQDIRLKNVQAIKYVDLALKGKKDWRKILNQVKPDIVVFGYDQEIKPIENVKIIKLKKFLDHPHAKTSKIKKLIGL
;
A
#
# COMPACT_ATOMS: atom_id res chain seq x y z
N MET A 1 -7.51 22.44 -6.90
CA MET A 1 -7.97 22.34 -5.49
C MET A 1 -8.79 21.07 -5.21
N MET A 2 -9.86 20.78 -5.97
CA MET A 2 -10.73 19.60 -5.75
C MET A 2 -10.00 18.24 -5.76
N LEU A 3 -9.17 17.97 -6.78
CA LEU A 3 -8.49 16.67 -6.89
C LEU A 3 -7.54 16.38 -5.71
N GLN A 4 -6.88 17.40 -5.17
CA GLN A 4 -6.01 17.26 -3.99
C GLN A 4 -6.82 16.95 -2.72
N ALA A 5 -8.00 17.57 -2.57
CA ALA A 5 -8.93 17.25 -1.48
C ALA A 5 -9.41 15.79 -1.58
N LEU A 6 -9.82 15.35 -2.77
CA LEU A 6 -10.24 13.97 -3.01
C LEU A 6 -9.12 12.96 -2.70
N LYS A 7 -7.87 13.24 -3.11
CA LYS A 7 -6.71 12.41 -2.79
C LYS A 7 -6.52 12.26 -1.29
N LYS A 8 -6.49 13.37 -0.55
CA LYS A 8 -6.35 13.37 0.92
C LYS A 8 -7.49 12.61 1.61
N LEU A 9 -8.74 12.85 1.18
CA LEU A 9 -9.92 12.21 1.74
C LEU A 9 -9.93 10.70 1.46
N CYS A 10 -9.58 10.30 0.24
CA CYS A 10 -9.42 8.90 -0.17
C CYS A 10 -8.41 8.17 0.73
N LEU A 11 -7.22 8.73 0.91
CA LEU A 11 -6.19 8.13 1.78
C LEU A 11 -6.67 7.99 3.22
N ARG A 12 -7.36 9.01 3.77
CA ARG A 12 -7.92 8.96 5.12
C ARG A 12 -8.98 7.87 5.26
N ILE A 13 -9.88 7.75 4.28
CA ILE A 13 -10.90 6.69 4.23
C ILE A 13 -10.26 5.32 4.14
N ILE A 14 -9.25 5.14 3.29
CA ILE A 14 -8.52 3.87 3.20
C ILE A 14 -7.85 3.56 4.53
N GLN A 15 -7.16 4.51 5.16
CA GLN A 15 -6.47 4.33 6.43
C GLN A 15 -7.42 3.91 7.57
N LYS A 16 -8.61 4.51 7.63
CA LYS A 16 -9.63 4.25 8.67
C LYS A 16 -10.63 3.16 8.30
N ASN A 17 -10.55 2.62 7.08
CA ASN A 17 -11.55 1.70 6.52
C ASN A 17 -12.97 2.31 6.57
N GLY A 18 -13.12 3.52 6.02
CA GLY A 18 -14.31 4.37 6.17
C GLY A 18 -14.16 5.34 7.34
N LEU A 19 -14.81 6.51 7.29
CA LEU A 19 -14.84 7.45 8.41
C LEU A 19 -16.01 7.14 9.35
N ASP A 20 -15.82 7.37 10.65
CA ASP A 20 -16.96 7.37 11.58
C ASP A 20 -17.72 8.71 11.56
N GLU A 21 -18.84 8.76 12.29
CA GLU A 21 -19.71 9.94 12.39
C GLU A 21 -18.96 11.17 12.94
N LYS A 22 -18.10 10.99 13.94
CA LYS A 22 -17.33 12.08 14.56
C LYS A 22 -16.30 12.64 13.59
N GLU A 23 -15.67 11.79 12.80
CA GLU A 23 -14.73 12.19 11.75
C GLU A 23 -15.44 12.89 10.59
N PHE A 24 -16.62 12.40 10.18
CA PHE A 24 -17.43 13.00 9.12
C PHE A 24 -17.88 14.42 9.47
N ARG A 25 -18.43 14.63 10.67
CA ARG A 25 -18.92 15.96 11.13
C ARG A 25 -17.83 17.01 11.22
N LYS A 26 -16.55 16.61 11.35
CA LYS A 26 -15.39 17.51 11.34
C LYS A 26 -14.99 17.98 9.94
N LEU A 27 -15.53 17.39 8.88
CA LEU A 27 -15.26 17.80 7.51
C LEU A 27 -16.07 19.06 7.17
N ASN A 28 -15.52 19.91 6.29
CA ASN A 28 -16.30 21.00 5.69
C ASN A 28 -17.40 20.43 4.77
N ARG A 29 -18.41 21.26 4.46
CA ARG A 29 -19.57 20.86 3.66
C ARG A 29 -19.19 20.25 2.30
N SER A 30 -18.27 20.88 1.57
CA SER A 30 -17.81 20.38 0.27
C SER A 30 -17.19 18.98 0.35
N HIS A 31 -16.42 18.67 1.40
CA HIS A 31 -15.86 17.33 1.61
C HIS A 31 -16.93 16.30 2.00
N GLN A 32 -17.94 16.72 2.77
CA GLN A 32 -19.07 15.85 3.12
C GLN A 32 -19.87 15.46 1.87
N ASP A 33 -20.03 16.37 0.91
CA ASP A 33 -20.76 16.13 -0.35
C ASP A 33 -20.12 15.02 -1.21
N PHE A 34 -18.83 14.76 -1.03
CA PHE A 34 -18.10 13.67 -1.69
C PHE A 34 -18.37 12.29 -1.11
N LEU A 35 -19.07 12.21 0.02
CA LEU A 35 -19.21 11.00 0.80
C LEU A 35 -20.64 10.46 0.79
N GLU A 36 -20.75 9.14 0.84
CA GLU A 36 -21.99 8.41 1.12
C GLU A 36 -21.81 7.61 2.41
N LYS A 37 -22.91 7.48 3.15
CA LYS A 37 -22.97 6.60 4.31
C LYS A 37 -23.26 5.17 3.83
N LYS A 38 -22.44 4.21 4.25
CA LYS A 38 -22.68 2.77 4.08
C LYS A 38 -22.61 2.13 5.45
N GLN A 39 -23.74 1.55 5.89
CA GLN A 39 -23.91 1.08 7.26
C GLN A 39 -23.62 2.23 8.25
N ASN A 40 -22.60 2.07 9.10
CA ASN A 40 -22.20 3.05 10.12
C ASN A 40 -20.92 3.81 9.78
N ARG A 41 -20.48 3.80 8.52
CA ARG A 41 -19.26 4.49 8.08
C ARG A 41 -19.47 5.27 6.79
N TYR A 42 -18.63 6.27 6.56
CA TYR A 42 -18.66 7.13 5.39
C TYR A 42 -17.51 6.80 4.43
N PHE A 43 -17.84 6.71 3.14
CA PHE A 43 -16.90 6.40 2.07
C PHE A 43 -17.08 7.39 0.92
N LEU A 44 -16.07 7.53 0.06
CA LEU A 44 -16.21 8.29 -1.18
C LEU A 44 -17.31 7.66 -2.03
N LYS A 45 -18.22 8.51 -2.54
CA LYS A 45 -19.21 8.07 -3.53
C LYS A 45 -18.51 7.51 -4.76
N PRO A 46 -19.11 6.54 -5.49
CA PRO A 46 -18.45 5.87 -6.61
C PRO A 46 -17.99 6.84 -7.70
N GLU A 47 -18.76 7.90 -7.97
CA GLU A 47 -18.46 8.92 -8.97
C GLU A 47 -17.22 9.76 -8.64
N TYR A 48 -16.88 9.93 -7.36
CA TYR A 48 -15.65 10.59 -6.94
C TYR A 48 -14.49 9.59 -6.78
N ARG A 49 -14.79 8.37 -6.33
CA ARG A 49 -13.78 7.32 -6.20
C ARG A 49 -13.18 6.96 -7.56
N LYS A 50 -13.98 6.89 -8.63
CA LYS A 50 -13.51 6.56 -9.99
C LYS A 50 -12.58 7.61 -10.62
N LEU A 51 -12.54 8.83 -10.08
CA LEU A 51 -11.64 9.89 -10.54
C LEU A 51 -10.18 9.71 -10.07
N LEU A 52 -9.94 8.74 -9.18
CA LEU A 52 -8.62 8.45 -8.63
C LEU A 52 -8.19 7.06 -9.05
N LYS A 53 -6.94 6.94 -9.51
CA LYS A 53 -6.33 5.65 -9.77
C LYS A 53 -5.48 5.19 -8.59
N VAL A 54 -5.99 4.26 -7.80
CA VAL A 54 -5.32 3.72 -6.62
C VAL A 54 -4.52 2.47 -6.98
N VAL A 55 -3.22 2.53 -6.71
CA VAL A 55 -2.28 1.45 -6.90
C VAL A 55 -2.00 0.80 -5.55
N LEU A 56 -2.02 -0.53 -5.52
CA LEU A 56 -1.64 -1.32 -4.36
C LEU A 56 -0.37 -2.11 -4.67
N THR A 57 0.57 -2.10 -3.74
CA THR A 57 1.69 -3.04 -3.73
C THR A 57 1.95 -3.52 -2.32
N GLY A 58 2.76 -4.57 -2.16
CA GLY A 58 3.05 -5.11 -0.85
C GLY A 58 4.36 -5.89 -0.79
N GLY A 59 4.92 -6.00 0.41
CA GLY A 59 6.23 -6.60 0.59
C GLY A 59 6.65 -6.71 2.05
N ALA A 60 7.80 -7.37 2.26
CA ALA A 60 8.41 -7.47 3.57
C ALA A 60 9.06 -6.15 4.01
N PHE A 61 9.75 -5.45 3.10
CA PHE A 61 10.45 -4.19 3.38
C PHE A 61 11.31 -4.26 4.64
N ASP A 62 12.07 -5.35 4.78
CA ASP A 62 12.88 -5.66 5.96
C ASP A 62 13.99 -4.62 6.15
N ILE A 63 15.00 -4.64 5.27
CA ILE A 63 15.94 -3.51 5.10
C ILE A 63 15.58 -2.79 3.80
N ILE A 64 15.36 -1.48 3.87
CA ILE A 64 15.12 -0.66 2.68
C ILE A 64 16.40 -0.58 1.85
N HIS A 65 16.26 -0.74 0.53
CA HIS A 65 17.38 -0.80 -0.40
C HIS A 65 16.93 -0.35 -1.80
N PRO A 66 17.85 -0.11 -2.76
CA PRO A 66 17.51 0.43 -4.07
C PRO A 66 16.42 -0.36 -4.83
N GLY A 67 16.40 -1.69 -4.70
CA GLY A 67 15.32 -2.52 -5.28
C GLY A 67 13.90 -2.15 -4.79
N HIS A 68 13.74 -1.81 -3.50
CA HIS A 68 12.46 -1.33 -2.96
C HIS A 68 12.13 0.05 -3.52
N ILE A 69 13.11 0.95 -3.55
CA ILE A 69 12.94 2.32 -4.07
C ILE A 69 12.47 2.29 -5.53
N TYR A 70 13.09 1.45 -6.36
CA TYR A 70 12.66 1.25 -7.75
C TYR A 70 11.23 0.72 -7.84
N THR A 71 10.92 -0.35 -7.09
CA THR A 71 9.59 -0.97 -7.11
C THR A 71 8.50 0.04 -6.74
N LEU A 72 8.72 0.82 -5.68
CA LEU A 72 7.77 1.84 -5.22
C LEU A 72 7.65 3.00 -6.20
N LYS A 73 8.77 3.46 -6.80
CA LYS A 73 8.77 4.48 -7.85
C LYS A 73 7.97 4.05 -9.07
N GLU A 74 8.20 2.82 -9.55
CA GLU A 74 7.50 2.29 -10.73
C GLU A 74 6.02 2.02 -10.45
N ALA A 75 5.68 1.58 -9.23
CA ALA A 75 4.29 1.42 -8.83
C ALA A 75 3.55 2.77 -8.76
N LYS A 76 4.17 3.80 -8.17
CA LYS A 76 3.59 5.15 -8.09
C LYS A 76 3.28 5.74 -9.47
N LYS A 77 4.13 5.48 -10.48
CA LYS A 77 3.88 5.92 -11.87
C LYS A 77 2.60 5.34 -12.50
N LYS A 78 2.00 4.29 -11.93
CA LYS A 78 0.83 3.62 -12.51
C LYS A 78 -0.50 4.25 -12.10
N GLY A 79 -0.51 5.21 -11.18
CA GLY A 79 -1.74 5.88 -10.75
C GLY A 79 -1.52 7.12 -9.91
N ASP A 80 -2.60 7.62 -9.32
CA ASP A 80 -2.63 8.83 -8.52
C ASP A 80 -2.12 8.63 -7.11
N LEU A 81 -2.43 7.47 -6.52
CA LEU A 81 -2.17 7.12 -5.13
C LEU A 81 -1.51 5.74 -5.08
N LEU A 82 -0.43 5.61 -4.31
CA LEU A 82 0.23 4.36 -3.99
C LEU A 82 0.00 4.02 -2.52
N VAL A 83 -0.76 2.94 -2.32
CA VAL A 83 -0.91 2.29 -1.02
C VAL A 83 0.03 1.10 -0.95
N VAL A 84 0.84 1.03 0.11
CA VAL A 84 1.82 -0.04 0.32
C VAL A 84 1.46 -0.87 1.52
N VAL A 85 1.41 -2.18 1.37
CA VAL A 85 1.12 -3.12 2.46
C VAL A 85 2.41 -3.73 2.96
N VAL A 86 2.72 -3.48 4.23
CA VAL A 86 3.89 -4.04 4.91
C VAL A 86 3.49 -5.35 5.58
N ALA A 87 4.11 -6.45 5.15
CA ALA A 87 3.83 -7.79 5.69
C ALA A 87 4.08 -7.83 7.21
N THR A 88 3.26 -8.58 7.95
CA THR A 88 3.45 -8.75 9.40
C THR A 88 4.65 -9.63 9.71
N ASP A 89 5.17 -9.56 10.93
CA ASP A 89 6.28 -10.41 11.37
C ASP A 89 5.90 -11.90 11.27
N GLN A 90 4.65 -12.23 11.62
CA GLN A 90 4.08 -13.57 11.45
C GLN A 90 4.02 -14.01 9.98
N THR A 91 3.60 -13.12 9.07
CA THR A 91 3.59 -13.44 7.63
C THR A 91 5.00 -13.72 7.11
N ILE A 92 5.99 -12.92 7.52
CA ILE A 92 7.39 -13.12 7.14
C ILE A 92 7.90 -14.45 7.70
N LEU A 93 7.65 -14.75 8.98
CA LEU A 93 8.06 -16.02 9.59
C LEU A 93 7.45 -17.22 8.85
N LYS A 94 6.15 -17.18 8.54
CA LYS A 94 5.47 -18.27 7.84
C LYS A 94 6.01 -18.50 6.42
N THR A 95 6.22 -17.42 5.66
CA THR A 95 6.53 -17.47 4.22
C THR A 95 8.02 -17.54 3.91
N LYS A 96 8.86 -16.93 4.74
CA LYS A 96 10.32 -16.86 4.54
C LYS A 96 11.11 -17.68 5.55
N LYS A 97 10.43 -18.36 6.49
CA LYS A 97 11.03 -19.24 7.52
C LYS A 97 12.11 -18.55 8.34
N ARG A 98 11.99 -17.23 8.54
CA ARG A 98 12.90 -16.41 9.34
C ARG A 98 12.18 -15.23 9.96
N LYS A 99 12.72 -14.70 11.07
CA LYS A 99 12.29 -13.40 11.59
C LYS A 99 12.85 -12.25 10.74
N PRO A 100 12.13 -11.12 10.59
CA PRO A 100 12.71 -9.90 10.04
C PRO A 100 13.72 -9.30 11.01
N ILE A 101 14.61 -8.43 10.51
CA ILE A 101 15.53 -7.64 11.35
C ILE A 101 14.74 -6.56 12.08
N TYR A 102 13.94 -5.81 11.33
CA TYR A 102 13.04 -4.81 11.91
C TYR A 102 11.65 -5.39 12.12
N ASN A 103 11.06 -5.12 13.28
CA ASN A 103 9.66 -5.46 13.52
C ASN A 103 8.74 -4.69 12.54
N GLN A 104 7.51 -5.18 12.40
CA GLN A 104 6.56 -4.63 11.43
C GLN A 104 6.22 -3.14 11.62
N ASP A 105 6.31 -2.60 12.83
CA ASP A 105 5.98 -1.20 13.09
C ASP A 105 7.13 -0.27 12.67
N ILE A 106 8.38 -0.68 12.87
CA ILE A 106 9.56 0.02 12.31
C ILE A 106 9.52 -0.02 10.78
N ARG A 107 9.27 -1.20 10.20
CA ARG A 107 9.17 -1.34 8.73
C ARG A 107 8.04 -0.48 8.15
N LEU A 108 6.90 -0.39 8.85
CA LEU A 108 5.80 0.48 8.46
C LEU A 108 6.21 1.96 8.42
N LYS A 109 6.89 2.44 9.47
CA LYS A 109 7.41 3.82 9.53
C LYS A 109 8.42 4.09 8.40
N ASN A 110 9.37 3.18 8.19
CA ASN A 110 10.37 3.29 7.12
C ASN A 110 9.72 3.38 5.74
N VAL A 111 8.71 2.55 5.46
CA VAL A 111 7.99 2.57 4.18
C VAL A 111 7.17 3.84 4.02
N GLN A 112 6.48 4.30 5.07
CA GLN A 112 5.68 5.53 5.04
C GLN A 112 6.52 6.79 4.77
N ALA A 113 7.81 6.79 5.17
CA ALA A 113 8.72 7.91 4.96
C ALA A 113 9.25 8.01 3.51
N ILE A 114 9.03 6.99 2.67
CA ILE A 114 9.51 7.00 1.28
C ILE A 114 8.61 7.91 0.43
N LYS A 115 9.22 8.90 -0.24
CA LYS A 115 8.55 9.93 -1.06
C LYS A 115 7.47 9.42 -2.03
N TYR A 116 7.59 8.19 -2.54
CA TYR A 116 6.65 7.61 -3.50
C TYR A 116 5.39 7.02 -2.86
N VAL A 117 5.38 6.84 -1.54
CA VAL A 117 4.32 6.16 -0.79
C VAL A 117 3.35 7.18 -0.23
N ASP A 118 2.09 7.14 -0.66
CA ASP A 118 1.07 8.02 -0.11
C ASP A 118 0.49 7.48 1.21
N LEU A 119 0.39 6.14 1.34
CA LEU A 119 -0.08 5.49 2.55
C LEU A 119 0.54 4.10 2.71
N ALA A 120 1.12 3.84 3.88
CA ALA A 120 1.55 2.51 4.27
C ALA A 120 0.54 1.88 5.24
N LEU A 121 0.21 0.60 5.03
CA LEU A 121 -0.70 -0.18 5.87
C LEU A 121 -0.01 -1.44 6.38
N LYS A 122 -0.33 -1.82 7.61
CA LYS A 122 0.06 -3.12 8.19
C LYS A 122 -0.73 -4.23 7.49
N GLY A 123 -0.06 -5.31 7.11
CA GLY A 123 -0.68 -6.48 6.51
C GLY A 123 -1.72 -7.13 7.44
N LYS A 124 -2.68 -7.82 6.84
CA LYS A 124 -3.68 -8.64 7.55
C LYS A 124 -3.46 -10.11 7.23
N LYS A 125 -3.90 -11.01 8.13
CA LYS A 125 -3.85 -12.46 7.93
C LYS A 125 -4.53 -12.89 6.62
N ASP A 126 -5.67 -12.26 6.32
CA ASP A 126 -6.37 -12.42 5.04
C ASP A 126 -6.19 -11.18 4.17
N TRP A 127 -5.59 -11.39 3.00
CA TRP A 127 -5.29 -10.34 2.03
C TRP A 127 -6.56 -9.77 1.38
N ARG A 128 -7.68 -10.53 1.34
CA ARG A 128 -8.97 -10.03 0.85
C ARG A 128 -9.48 -8.86 1.69
N LYS A 129 -9.19 -8.85 2.99
CA LYS A 129 -9.50 -7.73 3.88
C LYS A 129 -8.69 -6.46 3.58
N ILE A 130 -7.55 -6.58 2.90
CA ILE A 130 -6.79 -5.43 2.40
C ILE A 130 -7.44 -4.94 1.10
N LEU A 131 -7.77 -5.84 0.18
CA LEU A 131 -8.47 -5.46 -1.04
C LEU A 131 -9.79 -4.75 -0.78
N ASN A 132 -10.61 -5.27 0.13
CA ASN A 132 -11.91 -4.66 0.43
C ASN A 132 -11.76 -3.27 1.08
N GLN A 133 -10.67 -3.05 1.82
CA GLN A 133 -10.36 -1.77 2.45
C GLN A 133 -9.79 -0.75 1.44
N VAL A 134 -8.89 -1.17 0.56
CA VAL A 134 -8.18 -0.28 -0.38
C VAL A 134 -8.99 -0.08 -1.67
N LYS A 135 -9.67 -1.13 -2.13
CA LYS A 135 -10.34 -1.24 -3.43
C LYS A 135 -9.45 -0.72 -4.57
N PRO A 136 -8.27 -1.33 -4.79
CA PRO A 136 -7.30 -0.81 -5.75
C PRO A 136 -7.78 -0.99 -7.19
N ASP A 137 -7.39 -0.06 -8.06
CA ASP A 137 -7.59 -0.15 -9.51
C ASP A 137 -6.47 -0.97 -10.17
N ILE A 138 -5.27 -0.94 -9.57
CA ILE A 138 -4.09 -1.67 -10.03
C ILE A 138 -3.40 -2.34 -8.84
N VAL A 139 -2.97 -3.59 -9.02
CA VAL A 139 -2.03 -4.26 -8.11
C VAL A 139 -0.69 -4.47 -8.82
N VAL A 140 0.38 -3.98 -8.20
CA VAL A 140 1.76 -4.08 -8.71
C VAL A 140 2.55 -5.08 -7.89
N PHE A 141 3.07 -6.10 -8.57
CA PHE A 141 4.00 -7.09 -8.04
C PHE A 141 5.44 -6.74 -8.45
N GLY A 142 6.38 -6.91 -7.51
CA GLY A 142 7.81 -6.91 -7.79
C GLY A 142 8.20 -8.09 -8.69
N TYR A 143 9.37 -7.99 -9.32
CA TYR A 143 9.83 -8.97 -10.30
C TYR A 143 9.99 -10.39 -9.72
N ASP A 144 10.35 -10.49 -8.43
CA ASP A 144 10.59 -11.74 -7.72
C ASP A 144 9.39 -12.22 -6.90
N GLN A 145 8.23 -11.61 -7.09
CA GLN A 145 6.98 -12.02 -6.45
C GLN A 145 6.16 -12.93 -7.37
N GLU A 146 5.51 -13.91 -6.76
CA GLU A 146 4.46 -14.71 -7.41
C GLU A 146 3.21 -13.86 -7.58
N ILE A 147 2.62 -13.92 -8.77
CA ILE A 147 1.35 -13.27 -9.05
C ILE A 147 0.26 -14.07 -8.35
N LYS A 148 -0.56 -13.38 -7.57
CA LYS A 148 -1.81 -13.95 -7.06
C LYS A 148 -2.95 -13.50 -7.97
N PRO A 149 -3.86 -14.40 -8.39
CA PRO A 149 -5.04 -13.99 -9.12
C PRO A 149 -5.90 -13.10 -8.24
N ILE A 150 -6.31 -11.96 -8.80
CA ILE A 150 -7.17 -10.97 -8.16
C ILE A 150 -8.26 -10.64 -9.16
N GLU A 151 -9.50 -10.99 -8.84
CA GLU A 151 -10.63 -10.68 -9.70
C GLU A 151 -10.86 -9.17 -9.78
N ASN A 152 -11.28 -8.69 -10.95
CA ASN A 152 -11.71 -7.32 -11.19
C ASN A 152 -10.67 -6.23 -10.88
N VAL A 153 -9.37 -6.56 -10.91
CA VAL A 153 -8.28 -5.60 -10.72
C VAL A 153 -7.21 -5.80 -11.77
N LYS A 154 -6.65 -4.70 -12.31
CA LYS A 154 -5.52 -4.79 -13.24
C LYS A 154 -4.26 -5.23 -12.50
N ILE A 155 -3.66 -6.33 -12.92
CA ILE A 155 -2.39 -6.81 -12.35
C ILE A 155 -1.22 -6.39 -13.24
N ILE A 156 -0.16 -5.89 -12.63
CA ILE A 156 1.11 -5.57 -13.29
C ILE A 156 2.24 -6.24 -12.53
N LYS A 157 3.10 -7.00 -13.23
CA LYS A 157 4.36 -7.49 -12.69
C LYS A 157 5.51 -6.66 -13.27
N LEU A 158 6.33 -6.08 -12.40
CA LEU A 158 7.48 -5.30 -12.82
C LEU A 158 8.60 -6.19 -13.35
N LYS A 159 9.36 -5.67 -14.31
CA LYS A 159 10.60 -6.31 -14.78
C LYS A 159 11.71 -6.15 -13.74
N LYS A 160 12.68 -7.07 -13.75
CA LYS A 160 13.87 -7.00 -12.91
C LYS A 160 14.61 -5.68 -13.22
N PHE A 161 14.88 -4.90 -12.18
CA PHE A 161 15.52 -3.58 -12.31
C PHE A 161 17.02 -3.71 -12.57
N LEU A 162 17.71 -4.43 -11.69
CA LEU A 162 19.16 -4.58 -11.65
C LEU A 162 19.50 -5.92 -11.02
N ASP A 163 20.48 -6.63 -11.57
CA ASP A 163 21.10 -7.76 -10.86
C ASP A 163 22.25 -7.26 -9.98
N HIS A 164 21.92 -6.50 -8.94
CA HIS A 164 22.92 -5.95 -8.03
C HIS A 164 22.92 -6.69 -6.68
N PRO A 165 24.08 -6.89 -6.03
CA PRO A 165 24.17 -7.42 -4.67
C PRO A 165 23.36 -6.64 -3.61
N HIS A 166 23.06 -5.35 -3.83
CA HIS A 166 22.28 -4.52 -2.89
C HIS A 166 20.80 -4.41 -3.27
N ALA A 167 20.35 -5.17 -4.27
CA ALA A 167 18.95 -5.14 -4.72
C ALA A 167 18.01 -6.07 -3.92
N LYS A 168 18.53 -6.84 -2.95
CA LYS A 168 17.75 -7.75 -2.08
C LYS A 168 18.31 -7.79 -0.66
N THR A 169 17.43 -7.81 0.35
CA THR A 169 17.82 -7.99 1.75
C THR A 169 18.67 -9.23 2.01
N SER A 170 18.35 -10.38 1.40
CA SER A 170 19.12 -11.61 1.60
C SER A 170 20.56 -11.51 1.08
N LYS A 171 20.76 -10.82 -0.05
CA LYS A 171 22.09 -10.54 -0.59
C LYS A 171 22.85 -9.56 0.31
N ILE A 172 22.18 -8.50 0.79
CA ILE A 172 22.78 -7.53 1.73
C ILE A 172 23.25 -8.23 3.01
N LYS A 173 22.40 -9.05 3.63
CA LYS A 173 22.75 -9.80 4.84
C LYS A 173 24.02 -10.63 4.66
N LYS A 174 24.11 -11.39 3.56
CA LYS A 174 25.30 -12.17 3.22
C LYS A 174 26.57 -11.31 3.10
N LEU A 175 26.46 -10.09 2.57
CA LEU A 175 27.60 -9.17 2.42
C LEU A 175 28.10 -8.60 3.76
N ILE A 176 27.21 -8.45 4.74
CA ILE A 176 27.52 -7.87 6.06
C ILE A 176 27.63 -8.92 7.17
N GLY A 177 27.66 -10.22 6.83
CA GLY A 177 27.84 -11.31 7.79
C GLY A 177 26.61 -11.60 8.67
N LEU A 178 25.39 -11.34 8.19
CA LEU A 178 24.11 -11.60 8.88
C LEU A 178 23.25 -12.70 8.24
#